data_AF-A0A6B2T5Z5-F1
#
_entry.id   AF-A0A6B2T5Z5-F1
#
_cell.length_a   1.000
_cell.length_b   1.000
_cell.length_c   1.000
_cell.angle_alpha   90.00
_cell.angle_beta   90.00
_cell.angle_gamma   90.00
#
_symmetry.space_group_name_H-M   'P 1'
#
loop_
_entity.id
_entity.type
_entity.pdbx_description
1 polymer ?
#
loop_
_entity_poly.entity_id
_entity_poly.type
_entity_poly.pdbx_seq_one_letter_code
_entity_poly.pdbx_strand_id
1 'polypeptide(L)'
;MTAEWNWETGEGLLGVDDPADWDAAYERGENGLGTAVIGLARNCPLAVASPRIVKAMRLPDRGQRGFAYTAAGTAARLNGTL
;
A
#
# COMPACT_ATOMS: atom_id res chain seq x y z
N MET A 1 10.22 -11.82 -13.78
CA MET A 1 9.39 -10.78 -14.39
C MET A 1 8.99 -9.85 -13.27
N THR A 2 9.60 -8.67 -13.21
CA THR A 2 9.11 -7.60 -12.34
C THR A 2 7.70 -7.28 -12.81
N ALA A 3 6.70 -7.53 -11.97
CA ALA A 3 5.34 -7.19 -12.32
C ALA A 3 5.29 -5.67 -12.48
N GLU A 4 5.05 -5.20 -13.70
CA GLU A 4 5.05 -3.79 -14.02
C GLU A 4 3.71 -3.22 -13.52
N TRP A 5 3.71 -2.72 -12.30
CA TRP A 5 2.53 -2.12 -11.70
C TRP A 5 2.18 -0.82 -12.41
N ASN A 6 0.93 -0.65 -12.84
CA ASN A 6 0.53 0.60 -13.45
C ASN A 6 0.13 1.59 -12.33
N TRP A 7 1.09 2.42 -11.92
CA TRP A 7 0.90 3.43 -10.88
C TRP A 7 -0.03 4.58 -11.29
N GLU A 8 -0.20 4.80 -12.59
CA GLU A 8 -1.08 5.83 -13.15
C GLU A 8 -2.55 5.39 -13.10
N THR A 9 -2.84 4.18 -13.60
CA THR A 9 -4.23 3.66 -13.67
C THR A 9 -4.65 2.88 -12.42
N GLY A 10 -3.67 2.42 -11.63
CA GLY A 10 -3.88 1.56 -10.48
C GLY A 10 -3.95 0.07 -10.79
N GLU A 11 -3.82 -0.31 -12.06
CA GLU A 11 -3.89 -1.71 -12.49
C GLU A 11 -2.74 -2.53 -11.88
N GLY A 12 -3.10 -3.69 -11.31
CA GLY A 12 -2.16 -4.61 -10.68
C GLY A 12 -1.70 -4.23 -9.27
N LEU A 13 -2.02 -3.04 -8.75
CA LEU A 13 -1.45 -2.55 -7.48
C LEU A 13 -1.85 -3.38 -6.24
N LEU A 14 -2.95 -4.12 -6.28
CA LEU A 14 -3.30 -5.07 -5.20
C LEU A 14 -2.37 -6.29 -5.13
N GLY A 15 -1.53 -6.48 -6.15
CA GLY A 15 -0.50 -7.51 -6.22
C GLY A 15 0.87 -7.06 -5.70
N VAL A 16 1.05 -5.76 -5.37
CA VAL A 16 2.31 -5.25 -4.84
C VAL A 16 2.71 -6.02 -3.59
N ASP A 17 3.90 -6.60 -3.61
CA ASP A 17 4.49 -7.42 -2.57
C ASP A 17 5.93 -7.01 -2.20
N ASP A 18 6.50 -6.03 -2.92
CA ASP A 18 7.79 -5.41 -2.60
C ASP A 18 7.59 -4.06 -1.88
N PRO A 19 7.97 -3.97 -0.59
CA PRO A 19 7.92 -2.73 0.17
C PRO A 19 8.86 -1.63 -0.36
N ALA A 20 9.96 -1.99 -1.04
CA ALA A 20 10.91 -1.04 -1.61
C ALA A 20 10.33 -0.35 -2.84
N ASP A 21 9.62 -1.08 -3.71
CA ASP A 21 8.90 -0.51 -4.85
C ASP A 21 7.84 0.50 -4.38
N TRP A 22 7.13 0.18 -3.29
CA TRP A 22 6.18 1.11 -2.70
C TRP A 22 6.85 2.37 -2.16
N ASP A 23 8.00 2.25 -1.47
CA ASP A 23 8.72 3.42 -0.97
C ASP A 23 9.22 4.30 -2.13
N ALA A 24 9.75 3.69 -3.20
CA ALA A 24 10.18 4.44 -4.38
C ALA A 24 9.00 5.15 -5.07
N ALA A 25 7.83 4.50 -5.16
CA ALA A 25 6.61 5.13 -5.67
C ALA A 25 6.14 6.27 -4.76
N TYR A 26 6.27 6.11 -3.45
CA TYR A 26 5.92 7.14 -2.48
C TYR A 26 6.77 8.39 -2.65
N GLU A 27 8.08 8.22 -2.88
CA GLU A 27 9.00 9.32 -3.18
C GLU A 27 8.67 10.04 -4.49
N ARG A 28 8.18 9.32 -5.50
CA ARG A 28 7.72 9.90 -6.78
C ARG A 28 6.34 10.57 -6.70
N GLY A 29 5.58 10.34 -5.62
CA GLY A 29 4.24 10.89 -5.46
C GLY A 29 3.19 10.25 -6.38
N GLU A 30 3.32 8.94 -6.64
CA GLU A 30 2.41 8.20 -7.52
C GLU A 30 0.93 8.25 -7.06
N ASN A 31 0.01 8.13 -8.01
CA ASN A 31 -1.44 8.20 -7.73
C ASN A 31 -2.01 6.94 -7.04
N GLY A 32 -1.31 5.82 -7.17
CA GLY A 32 -1.79 4.50 -6.73
C GLY A 32 -1.40 4.08 -5.31
N LEU A 33 -0.75 4.94 -4.51
CA LEU A 33 -0.12 4.53 -3.24
C LEU A 33 -1.10 3.95 -2.23
N GLY A 34 -2.31 4.52 -2.15
CA GLY A 34 -3.39 4.02 -1.30
C GLY A 34 -3.84 2.60 -1.66
N THR A 35 -3.96 2.28 -2.95
CA THR A 35 -4.30 0.92 -3.39
C THR A 35 -3.12 -0.03 -3.19
N ALA A 36 -1.91 0.41 -3.54
CA ALA A 36 -0.70 -0.39 -3.41
C ALA A 36 -0.40 -0.80 -1.97
N VAL A 37 -0.70 0.06 -0.99
CA VAL A 37 -0.48 -0.28 0.43
C VAL A 37 -1.47 -1.34 0.93
N ILE A 38 -2.63 -1.51 0.28
CA ILE A 38 -3.51 -2.68 0.51
C ILE A 38 -2.84 -3.95 -0.01
N GLY A 39 -2.16 -3.89 -1.15
CA GLY A 39 -1.32 -4.99 -1.67
C GLY A 39 -0.29 -5.44 -0.64
N LEU A 40 0.50 -4.50 -0.10
CA LEU A 40 1.47 -4.80 0.95
C LEU A 40 0.83 -5.41 2.20
N ALA A 41 -0.33 -4.91 2.63
CA ALA A 41 -1.05 -5.47 3.78
C ALA A 41 -1.51 -6.93 3.56
N ARG A 42 -1.73 -7.34 2.29
CA ARG A 42 -2.11 -8.71 1.92
C ARG A 42 -0.90 -9.64 1.73
N ASN A 43 0.18 -9.11 1.19
CA ASN A 43 1.27 -9.91 0.64
C ASN A 43 2.55 -9.88 1.50
N CYS A 44 2.67 -8.94 2.45
CA CYS A 44 3.83 -8.81 3.32
C CYS A 44 3.50 -9.07 4.79
N PRO A 45 4.50 -9.45 5.62
CA PRO A 45 4.33 -9.53 7.07
C PRO A 45 3.90 -8.18 7.68
N LEU A 46 3.11 -8.21 8.76
CA LEU A 46 2.60 -7.01 9.44
C LEU A 46 3.71 -6.01 9.78
N ALA A 47 4.83 -6.47 10.32
CA ALA A 47 5.97 -5.62 10.70
C ALA A 47 6.57 -4.85 9.52
N VAL A 48 6.45 -5.41 8.30
CA VAL A 48 6.96 -4.82 7.07
C VAL A 48 5.94 -3.84 6.47
N ALA A 49 4.66 -4.20 6.47
CA ALA A 49 3.59 -3.37 5.90
C ALA A 49 3.24 -2.17 6.79
N SER A 50 3.25 -2.33 8.12
CA SER A 50 2.74 -1.33 9.08
C SER A 50 3.35 0.07 8.93
N PRO A 51 4.68 0.25 8.80
CA PRO A 51 5.26 1.58 8.60
C PRO A 51 4.71 2.29 7.35
N ARG A 52 4.44 1.54 6.28
CA ARG A 52 3.94 2.06 5.00
C ARG A 52 2.46 2.36 5.07
N ILE A 53 1.67 1.54 5.78
CA ILE A 53 0.27 1.83 6.12
C ILE A 53 0.17 3.17 6.87
N VAL A 54 1.01 3.38 7.90
CA VAL A 54 1.04 4.64 8.66
C VAL A 54 1.47 5.83 7.79
N LYS A 55 2.46 5.67 6.91
CA LYS A 55 2.83 6.70 5.92
C LYS A 55 1.67 7.03 4.97
N ALA A 56 0.99 6.02 4.44
CA ALA A 56 -0.12 6.17 3.51
C ALA A 56 -1.33 6.88 4.14
N MET A 57 -1.57 6.68 5.44
CA MET A 57 -2.58 7.42 6.21
C MET A 57 -2.30 8.92 6.32
N ARG A 58 -1.10 9.38 5.93
CA ARG A 58 -0.71 10.79 5.92
C ARG A 58 -0.65 11.39 4.52
N LEU A 59 -1.03 10.64 3.47
CA LEU A 59 -1.08 11.16 2.11
C LEU A 59 -2.00 12.38 2.03
N PRO A 60 -1.65 13.42 1.25
CA PRO A 60 -2.47 14.64 1.14
C PRO A 60 -3.79 14.36 0.41
N ASP A 61 -3.74 13.52 -0.63
CA ASP A 61 -4.94 13.12 -1.37
C ASP A 61 -5.89 12.29 -0.49
N ARG A 62 -7.16 12.71 -0.44
CA ARG A 62 -8.16 12.09 0.45
C ARG A 62 -8.58 10.72 -0.06
N GLY A 63 -8.62 10.51 -1.38
CA GLY A 63 -9.00 9.23 -1.99
C GLY A 63 -7.97 8.14 -1.66
N GLN A 64 -6.69 8.43 -1.89
CA GLN A 64 -5.59 7.55 -1.55
C GLN A 64 -5.52 7.27 -0.04
N ARG A 65 -5.67 8.31 0.78
CA ARG A 65 -5.66 8.17 2.24
C ARG A 65 -6.81 7.29 2.74
N GLY A 66 -7.98 7.33 2.10
CA GLY A 66 -9.10 6.43 2.38
C GLY A 66 -8.69 4.96 2.30
N PHE A 67 -8.00 4.58 1.23
CA PHE A 67 -7.52 3.21 1.03
C PHE A 67 -6.45 2.78 2.06
N ALA A 68 -5.67 3.71 2.62
CA ALA A 68 -4.74 3.39 3.70
C ALA A 68 -5.46 2.86 4.96
N TYR A 69 -6.67 3.36 5.27
CA TYR A 69 -7.48 2.82 6.37
C TYR A 69 -8.02 1.43 6.04
N THR A 70 -8.38 1.17 4.78
CA THR A 70 -8.72 -0.17 4.31
C THR A 70 -7.53 -1.13 4.46
N ALA A 71 -6.31 -0.67 4.18
CA ALA A 71 -5.10 -1.46 4.37
C ALA A 71 -4.86 -1.80 5.85
N ALA A 72 -5.06 -0.86 6.77
CA ALA A 72 -4.98 -1.14 8.21
C ALA A 72 -6.03 -2.16 8.66
N GLY A 73 -7.28 -2.02 8.23
CA GLY A 73 -8.32 -3.02 8.50
C GLY A 73 -7.98 -4.40 7.92
N THR A 74 -7.36 -4.43 6.74
CA THR A 74 -6.91 -5.67 6.09
C THR A 74 -5.77 -6.33 6.87
N ALA A 75 -4.78 -5.55 7.30
CA ALA A 75 -3.68 -6.00 8.14
C ALA A 75 -4.20 -6.54 9.48
N ALA A 76 -5.10 -5.82 10.15
CA ALA A 76 -5.73 -6.26 11.40
C ALA A 76 -6.48 -7.59 11.23
N ARG A 77 -7.29 -7.70 10.17
CA ARG A 77 -8.05 -8.91 9.87
C ARG A 77 -7.15 -10.12 9.63
N LEU A 78 -6.03 -9.93 8.92
CA LEU A 78 -5.12 -11.02 8.56
C LEU A 78 -4.24 -11.47 9.73
N ASN A 79 -3.89 -10.57 10.64
CA ASN A 79 -2.94 -10.85 11.71
C ASN A 79 -3.61 -11.03 13.08
N GLY A 80 -4.91 -10.71 13.21
CA GLY A 80 -5.64 -10.74 14.49
C GLY A 80 -5.20 -9.65 15.48
N THR A 81 -4.37 -8.71 15.02
CA THR A 81 -3.84 -7.58 15.79
C THR A 81 -3.59 -6.42 14.85
N LEU A 82 -3.71 -5.20 15.37
CA LEU A 82 -3.36 -3.95 14.67
C LEU A 82 -2.13 -3.31 15.30
#